data_AF-A0A3D3K9B9-F1
#
_entry.id   AF-A0A3D3K9B9-F1
#
_cell.length_a   1.000
_cell.length_b   1.000
_cell.length_c   1.000
_cell.angle_alpha   90.00
_cell.angle_beta   90.00
_cell.angle_gamma   90.00
#
_symmetry.space_group_name_H-M   'P 1'
#
loop_
_entity.id
_entity.type
_entity.pdbx_description
1 polymer ?
#
loop_
_entity_poly.entity_id
_entity_poly.type
_entity_poly.pdbx_seq_one_letter_code
_entity_poly.pdbx_strand_id
1 'polypeptide(L)' 'MGEYKVNFKNLKSRVGVDDIAYALGYRLDRKAGIGKYIELVLGDGANRRDTIIVSNPRDKAAQTFFRRDGSKGDVV' A
#
# COMPACT_ATOMS: atom_id res chain seq x y z
N MET A 1 -30.19 16.87 7.70
CA MET A 1 -29.18 16.01 7.03
C MET A 1 -28.13 15.67 8.09
N GLY A 2 -28.01 14.41 8.49
CA GLY A 2 -27.08 14.03 9.56
C GLY A 2 -25.64 14.27 9.13
N GLU A 3 -24.84 14.86 10.01
CA GLU A 3 -23.40 15.02 9.82
C GLU A 3 -22.76 13.62 9.79
N TYR A 4 -22.48 13.11 8.60
CA TYR A 4 -21.74 11.86 8.44
C TYR A 4 -20.28 12.12 8.82
N LYS A 5 -19.97 11.98 10.11
CA LYS A 5 -18.60 12.10 10.61
C LYS A 5 -17.80 10.89 10.12
N VAL A 6 -17.12 11.05 8.99
CA VAL A 6 -16.26 10.02 8.40
C VAL A 6 -15.12 9.74 9.37
N ASN A 7 -15.02 8.49 9.83
CA ASN A 7 -13.89 8.02 10.61
C ASN A 7 -12.90 7.32 9.69
N PHE A 8 -11.86 8.05 9.26
CA PHE A 8 -10.82 7.53 8.36
C PHE A 8 -10.08 6.31 8.94
N LYS A 9 -9.92 6.24 10.26
CA LYS A 9 -9.33 5.07 10.94
C LYS A 9 -10.17 3.81 10.76
N ASN A 10 -11.50 3.93 10.81
CA ASN A 10 -12.40 2.81 10.53
C ASN A 10 -12.45 2.46 9.04
N LEU A 11 -12.19 3.42 8.14
CA LEU A 11 -12.12 3.13 6.70
C LEU A 11 -10.85 2.36 6.34
N LYS A 12 -9.73 2.61 7.04
CA LYS A 12 -8.45 1.92 6.82
C LYS A 12 -8.54 0.40 6.99
N SER A 13 -9.43 -0.11 7.85
CA SER A 13 -9.64 -1.56 7.98
C SER A 13 -10.34 -2.18 6.75
N ARG A 14 -11.00 -1.36 5.93
CA ARG A 14 -11.71 -1.75 4.71
C ARG A 14 -10.90 -1.50 3.45
N VAL A 15 -10.11 -0.43 3.43
CA VAL A 15 -9.28 -0.01 2.29
C VAL A 15 -7.86 0.21 2.77
N GLY A 16 -7.01 -0.76 2.46
CA GLY A 16 -5.60 -0.79 2.82
C GLY A 16 -4.72 -0.10 1.78
N VAL A 17 -3.43 0.00 2.11
CA VAL A 17 -2.42 0.58 1.22
C VAL A 17 -2.27 -0.24 -0.06
N ASP A 18 -2.40 -1.57 0.05
CA ASP A 18 -2.35 -2.48 -1.10
C ASP A 18 -3.51 -2.27 -2.07
N ASP A 19 -4.74 -2.09 -1.57
CA ASP A 19 -5.92 -1.85 -2.41
C ASP A 19 -5.75 -0.57 -3.25
N ILE A 20 -5.27 0.50 -2.61
CA ILE A 20 -5.00 1.77 -3.30
C ILE A 20 -3.87 1.60 -4.32
N ALA A 21 -2.79 0.93 -3.94
CA ALA A 21 -1.68 0.68 -4.86
C ALA A 21 -2.13 -0.12 -6.08
N TYR A 22 -2.94 -1.17 -5.91
CA TYR A 22 -3.50 -1.93 -7.02
C TYR A 22 -4.43 -1.07 -7.89
N ALA A 23 -5.26 -0.22 -7.31
CA ALA A 23 -6.12 0.71 -8.05
C ALA A 23 -5.32 1.73 -8.87
N LEU A 24 -4.16 2.15 -8.36
CA LEU A 24 -3.22 3.04 -9.06
C LEU A 24 -2.34 2.32 -10.10
N GLY A 25 -2.47 1.00 -10.23
CA GLY A 25 -1.76 0.20 -11.24
C GLY A 25 -0.43 -0.39 -10.79
N TYR A 26 -0.11 -0.34 -9.49
CA TYR A 26 1.02 -1.08 -8.95
C TYR A 26 0.76 -2.58 -9.04
N ARG A 27 1.82 -3.37 -9.23
CA ARG A 27 1.78 -4.83 -9.33
C ARG A 27 2.78 -5.46 -8.39
N LEU A 28 2.46 -6.66 -7.90
CA LEU A 28 3.33 -7.42 -7.01
C LEU A 28 4.63 -7.80 -7.72
N ASP A 29 5.77 -7.40 -7.16
CA ASP A 29 7.08 -7.87 -7.61
C ASP A 29 7.43 -9.19 -6.92
N ARG A 30 7.15 -10.30 -7.61
CA ARG A 30 7.41 -11.65 -7.10
C ARG A 30 8.91 -11.97 -6.98
N LYS A 31 9.81 -11.14 -7.54
CA LYS A 31 11.27 -11.34 -7.43
C LYS A 31 11.79 -11.00 -6.02
N ALA A 32 11.12 -10.10 -5.30
CA ALA A 32 11.55 -9.65 -3.98
C ALA A 32 11.28 -10.68 -2.86
N GLY A 33 10.58 -11.78 -3.17
CA GLY A 33 10.12 -12.78 -2.19
C GLY A 33 8.87 -12.31 -1.45
N ILE A 34 7.95 -13.24 -1.17
CA ILE A 34 6.73 -12.98 -0.40
C ILE A 34 7.04 -13.31 1.06
N GLY A 35 7.13 -12.28 1.91
CA GLY A 35 7.53 -12.45 3.32
C GLY A 35 6.78 -11.52 4.27
N LYS A 36 7.48 -10.99 5.28
CA LYS A 36 6.94 -9.99 6.21
C LYS A 36 6.42 -8.72 5.50
N TYR A 37 6.96 -8.45 4.31
CA TYR A 37 6.62 -7.34 3.44
C TYR A 37 6.23 -7.86 2.06
N ILE A 38 5.46 -7.06 1.31
CA ILE A 38 5.24 -7.25 -0.13
C ILE A 38 5.76 -6.01 -0.88
N GLU A 39 6.48 -6.23 -1.98
CA GLU A 39 6.96 -5.14 -2.84
C GLU A 39 5.98 -4.93 -3.99
N LEU A 40 5.48 -3.71 -4.13
CA LEU A 40 4.56 -3.29 -5.19
C LEU A 40 5.26 -2.28 -6.09
N VAL A 41 5.17 -2.50 -7.40
CA VAL A 41 5.91 -1.74 -8.41
C VAL A 41 4.94 -1.12 -9.41
N LEU A 42 5.11 0.16 -9.69
CA LEU A 42 4.43 0.86 -10.75
C LEU A 42 5.29 0.86 -12.02
N GLY A 43 4.75 0.34 -13.11
CA GLY A 43 5.49 0.12 -14.37
C GLY A 43 6.26 -1.20 -14.38
N ASP A 44 6.99 -1.46 -15.46
CA ASP A 44 7.65 -2.73 -15.74
C ASP A 44 9.05 -2.54 -16.37
N GLY A 45 9.94 -3.51 -16.15
CA GLY A 45 11.28 -3.53 -16.75
C GLY A 45 12.05 -2.21 -16.61
N ALA A 46 12.42 -1.63 -17.75
CA ALA A 46 13.12 -0.34 -17.85
C ALA A 46 12.23 0.88 -17.55
N ASN A 47 10.90 0.72 -17.54
CA ASN A 47 9.90 1.77 -17.28
C ASN A 47 9.37 1.71 -15.83
N ARG A 48 10.16 1.20 -14.90
CA ARG A 48 9.84 1.19 -13.46
C ARG A 48 9.79 2.64 -12.95
N ARG A 49 8.61 3.09 -12.54
CA ARG A 49 8.33 4.48 -12.12
C ARG A 49 8.34 4.67 -10.61
N ASP A 50 7.83 3.70 -9.86
CA ASP A 50 7.84 3.74 -8.40
C ASP A 50 7.85 2.32 -7.83
N THR A 51 8.37 2.20 -6.61
CA THR A 51 8.36 0.98 -5.83
C THR A 51 8.02 1.32 -4.39
N ILE A 52 6.97 0.71 -3.85
CA ILE A 52 6.62 0.77 -2.43
C ILE A 52 6.69 -0.61 -1.81
N ILE A 53 7.05 -0.66 -0.53
CA ILE A 53 7.13 -1.88 0.25
C ILE A 53 6.04 -1.81 1.33
N VAL A 54 5.05 -2.69 1.24
CA VAL A 54 3.91 -2.71 2.16
C VAL A 54 4.22 -3.64 3.33
N SER A 55 4.02 -3.12 4.55
CA SER A 55 4.10 -3.87 5.80
C SER A 55 2.73 -4.32 6.26
N ASN A 56 2.69 -5.41 7.05
CA ASN A 56 1.45 -6.01 7.55
C ASN A 56 0.44 -6.33 6.43
N PRO A 57 0.83 -7.01 5.34
CA PRO A 57 -0.05 -7.23 4.18
C PRO A 57 -1.33 -8.01 4.52
N ARG A 58 -1.38 -8.69 5.67
CA ARG A 58 -2.54 -9.46 6.15
C ARG A 58 -3.48 -8.69 7.09
N ASP A 59 -3.10 -7.49 7.52
CA ASP A 59 -3.89 -6.66 8.43
C ASP A 59 -3.95 -5.22 7.89
N LYS A 60 -5.05 -4.90 7.18
CA LYS A 60 -5.26 -3.58 6.57
C LYS A 60 -5.22 -2.43 7.56
N ALA A 61 -5.71 -2.64 8.79
CA ALA A 61 -5.70 -1.59 9.81
C ALA A 61 -4.27 -1.20 10.22
N ALA A 62 -3.37 -2.18 10.24
CA ALA A 62 -1.95 -2.01 10.54
C ALA A 62 -1.06 -1.78 9.30
N GLN A 63 -1.63 -1.76 8.09
CA GLN A 63 -0.84 -1.55 6.88
C GLN A 63 -0.20 -0.17 6.86
N THR A 64 1.05 -0.16 6.43
CA THR A 64 1.87 1.01 6.14
C THR A 64 2.71 0.70 4.92
N PHE A 65 3.25 1.71 4.25
CA PHE A 65 4.30 1.51 3.25
C PHE A 65 5.55 2.28 3.62
N PHE A 66 6.66 1.83 3.04
CA PHE A 66 7.90 2.58 2.98
C PHE A 66 8.56 2.38 1.62
N ARG A 67 9.45 3.29 1.26
CA ARG A 67 10.35 3.18 0.12
C ARG A 67 11.77 2.94 0.60
N ARG A 68 12.64 2.52 -0.32
CA ARG A 68 14.05 2.27 -0.01
C ARG A 68 14.83 3.54 0.33
N ASP A 69 14.32 4.70 -0.08
CA ASP A 69 14.85 6.03 0.30
C ASP A 69 14.49 6.45 1.74
N GLY A 70 13.70 5.64 2.45
CA GLY A 70 13.27 5.89 3.83
C GLY A 70 11.97 6.68 3.95
N SER A 71 11.40 7.19 2.85
CA SER A 71 10.06 7.77 2.87
C SER A 71 9.03 6.70 3.23
N LYS A 72 8.01 7.09 3.99
CA LYS A 72 7.00 6.17 4.53
C LYS A 72 5.67 6.86 4.71
N GLY A 73 4.61 6.08 4.80
CA GLY A 73 3.26 6.59 5.05
C GLY A 73 2.25 5.47 5.22
N ASP A 74 1.00 5.87 5.28
CA ASP A 74 -0.15 4.97 5.22
C ASP A 74 -1.26 5.62 4.39
N VAL A 75 -2.51 5.20 4.60
CA VAL A 75 -3.68 5.62 3.80
C VAL A 75 -4.49 6.74 4.45
N VAL A 76 -4.08 7.29 5.61
CA VAL A 76 -4.85 8.29 6.37
C VAL A 76 -4.05 9.56 6.67
#